data_AF-A0A081AKD5-F1
#
_entry.id   AF-A0A081AKD5-F1
#
_cell.length_a   1.000
_cell.length_b   1.000
_cell.length_c   1.000
_cell.angle_alpha   90.00
_cell.angle_beta   90.00
_cell.angle_gamma   90.00
#
_symmetry.space_group_name_H-M   'P 1'
#
loop_
_entity.id
_entity.type
_entity.pdbx_description
1 polymer ?
#
loop_
_entity_poly.entity_id
_entity_poly.type
_entity_poly.pdbx_seq_one_letter_code
_entity_poly.pdbx_strand_id
1 'polypeptide(L)'
;SEMQLRRSKGKSTKKPTSPKKVGRPKKYTRRSCPHCLRKMKTAQGLRKHLNKKLKCDPASVAARAAERKKSRRLSAKTYYYRKKLSIPLDDWRSMFPHARLLVQYNNRL
;
A
#
# COMPACT_ATOMS: atom_id res chain seq x y z
N SER A 1 45.94 -42.89 -31.49
CA SER A 1 46.36 -41.92 -30.45
C SER A 1 45.96 -40.53 -30.88
N GLU A 2 45.09 -39.84 -30.14
CA GLU A 2 45.19 -38.38 -29.94
C GLU A 2 44.11 -37.89 -28.95
N MET A 3 44.60 -37.66 -27.73
CA MET A 3 44.24 -36.67 -26.71
C MET A 3 42.99 -35.79 -26.94
N GLN A 4 41.90 -36.07 -26.21
CA GLN A 4 40.83 -35.09 -26.01
C GLN A 4 41.26 -34.01 -25.00
N LEU A 5 41.39 -32.77 -25.49
CA LEU A 5 41.66 -31.55 -24.73
C LEU A 5 40.54 -31.27 -23.69
N ARG A 6 40.86 -31.41 -22.41
CA ARG A 6 40.01 -31.00 -21.28
C ARG A 6 39.95 -29.47 -21.20
N ARG A 7 38.79 -28.86 -21.48
CA ARG A 7 38.52 -27.43 -21.22
C ARG A 7 38.24 -27.21 -19.74
N SER A 8 39.18 -26.57 -19.05
CA SER A 8 39.10 -26.14 -17.65
C SER A 8 37.99 -25.09 -17.45
N LYS A 9 37.06 -25.33 -16.50
CA LYS A 9 36.04 -24.35 -16.08
C LYS A 9 36.68 -23.24 -15.25
N GLY A 10 36.61 -22.01 -15.76
CA GLY A 10 37.02 -20.80 -15.06
C GLY A 10 36.31 -20.64 -13.70
N LYS A 11 37.10 -20.35 -12.67
CA LYS A 11 36.67 -20.12 -11.29
C LYS A 11 36.00 -18.74 -11.22
N SER A 12 34.67 -18.72 -11.26
CA SER A 12 33.88 -17.49 -11.05
C SER A 12 34.07 -16.99 -9.61
N THR A 13 34.86 -15.93 -9.45
CA THR A 13 35.05 -15.23 -8.18
C THR A 13 33.74 -14.58 -7.76
N LYS A 14 33.09 -15.13 -6.73
CA LYS A 14 31.91 -14.54 -6.10
C LYS A 14 32.28 -13.15 -5.56
N LYS A 15 31.65 -12.10 -6.09
CA LYS A 15 31.71 -10.74 -5.53
C LYS A 15 31.15 -10.75 -4.09
N PRO A 16 31.65 -9.90 -3.17
CA PRO A 16 31.12 -9.82 -1.81
C PRO A 16 29.64 -9.41 -1.84
N THR A 17 28.79 -10.23 -1.22
CA THR A 17 27.38 -9.91 -0.99
C THR A 17 27.28 -8.68 -0.10
N SER A 18 26.64 -7.62 -0.62
CA SER A 18 26.21 -6.46 0.15
C SER A 18 25.54 -6.85 1.47
N PRO A 19 25.67 -6.07 2.55
CA PRO A 19 24.99 -6.35 3.82
C PRO A 19 23.50 -6.59 3.60
N LYS A 20 22.99 -7.71 4.12
CA LYS A 20 21.55 -8.01 4.11
C LYS A 20 20.83 -6.81 4.71
N LYS A 21 20.04 -6.07 3.90
CA LYS A 21 19.08 -5.08 4.41
C LYS A 21 18.26 -5.78 5.49
N VAL A 22 18.50 -5.44 6.76
CA VAL A 22 17.67 -5.91 7.85
C VAL A 22 16.26 -5.42 7.54
N GLY A 23 15.37 -6.36 7.22
CA GLY A 23 14.01 -6.03 6.83
C GLY A 23 13.33 -5.19 7.92
N ARG A 24 12.41 -4.32 7.52
CA ARG A 24 11.60 -3.53 8.45
C ARG A 24 11.11 -4.42 9.61
N PRO A 25 11.32 -4.02 10.88
CA PRO A 25 10.86 -4.79 12.03
C PRO A 25 9.40 -5.19 11.88
N LYS A 26 9.11 -6.48 12.09
CA LYS A 26 7.76 -7.02 11.95
C LYS A 26 6.88 -6.42 13.05
N LYS A 27 6.03 -5.45 12.68
CA LYS A 27 5.06 -4.86 13.61
C LYS A 27 4.09 -5.94 14.05
N TYR A 28 4.15 -6.34 15.32
CA TYR A 28 3.17 -7.23 15.92
C TYR A 28 1.82 -6.52 15.96
N THR A 29 0.89 -6.94 15.10
CA THR A 29 -0.49 -6.48 15.19
C THR A 29 -1.13 -7.08 16.44
N ARG A 30 -1.72 -6.24 17.30
CA ARG A 30 -2.45 -6.70 18.49
C ARG A 30 -3.56 -7.66 18.03
N ARG A 31 -3.50 -8.92 18.50
CA ARG A 31 -4.49 -9.96 18.19
C ARG A 31 -5.61 -10.04 19.24
N SER A 32 -5.72 -9.02 20.08
CA SER A 32 -6.73 -8.89 21.12
C SER A 32 -7.89 -8.02 20.64
N CYS A 33 -9.12 -8.42 20.98
CA CYS A 33 -10.28 -7.56 20.82
C CYS A 33 -10.19 -6.38 21.80
N PRO A 34 -10.39 -5.12 21.37
CA PRO A 34 -10.32 -3.97 22.27
C PRO A 34 -11.50 -3.90 23.26
N HIS A 35 -12.63 -4.56 22.97
CA HIS A 35 -13.82 -4.50 23.83
C HIS A 35 -13.88 -5.60 24.86
N CYS A 36 -13.56 -6.85 24.47
CA CYS A 36 -13.66 -8.00 25.37
C CYS A 36 -12.30 -8.55 25.78
N LEU A 37 -11.20 -7.92 25.34
CA LEU A 37 -9.80 -8.29 25.64
C LEU A 37 -9.38 -9.72 25.24
N ARG A 38 -10.29 -10.48 24.63
CA ARG A 38 -10.04 -11.84 24.14
C ARG A 38 -8.90 -11.84 23.13
N LYS A 39 -7.85 -12.61 23.42
CA LYS A 39 -6.73 -12.85 22.51
C LYS A 39 -7.09 -13.96 21.53
N MET A 40 -6.91 -13.69 20.23
CA MET A 40 -7.15 -14.64 19.15
C MET A 40 -5.83 -15.18 18.60
N LYS A 41 -5.81 -16.46 18.21
CA LYS A 41 -4.61 -17.11 17.65
C LYS A 41 -4.20 -16.46 16.32
N THR A 42 -5.16 -16.08 15.48
CA THR A 42 -4.93 -15.52 14.14
C THR A 42 -5.60 -14.16 13.95
N ALA A 43 -5.03 -13.33 13.07
CA ALA A 43 -5.62 -12.05 12.69
C ALA A 43 -7.00 -12.21 12.01
N GLN A 44 -7.17 -13.29 11.24
CA GLN A 44 -8.47 -13.63 10.64
C GLN A 44 -9.51 -13.97 11.71
N GLY A 45 -9.12 -14.69 12.76
CA GLY A 45 -9.97 -14.97 13.92
C GLY A 45 -10.43 -13.69 14.61
N LEU A 46 -9.52 -12.72 14.79
CA LEU A 46 -9.87 -11.39 15.31
C LEU A 46 -10.86 -10.66 14.40
N ARG A 47 -10.65 -10.64 13.09
CA ARG A 47 -11.60 -10.03 12.12
C ARG A 47 -13.00 -10.65 12.22
N LYS A 48 -13.10 -11.98 12.23
CA LYS A 48 -14.39 -12.68 12.38
C LYS A 48 -15.05 -12.38 13.72
N HIS A 49 -14.27 -12.35 14.79
CA HIS A 49 -14.74 -12.01 16.13
C HIS A 49 -15.31 -10.58 16.16
N LEU A 50 -14.58 -9.61 15.62
CA LEU A 50 -15.03 -8.23 15.53
C LEU A 50 -16.30 -8.11 14.69
N ASN A 51 -16.39 -8.77 13.54
CA ASN A 51 -17.60 -8.74 12.72
C ASN A 51 -18.83 -9.36 13.43
N LYS A 52 -18.63 -10.38 14.29
CA LYS A 52 -19.72 -11.00 15.06
C LYS A 52 -20.15 -10.13 16.25
N LYS A 53 -19.19 -9.58 17.00
CA LYS A 53 -19.44 -8.80 18.23
C LYS A 53 -19.79 -7.35 17.94
N LEU A 54 -19.11 -6.74 16.98
CA LEU A 54 -19.29 -5.38 16.50
C LEU A 54 -19.85 -5.48 15.07
N LYS A 55 -21.15 -5.74 14.97
CA LYS A 55 -21.83 -5.59 13.69
C LYS A 55 -21.71 -4.11 13.31
N CYS A 56 -20.91 -3.82 12.28
CA CYS A 56 -20.92 -2.49 11.70
C CYS A 56 -22.32 -2.26 11.12
N ASP A 57 -22.95 -1.15 11.50
CA ASP A 57 -24.21 -0.73 10.90
C ASP A 57 -24.08 -0.70 9.35
N PRO A 58 -24.99 -1.39 8.62
CA PRO A 58 -24.94 -1.44 7.16
C PRO A 58 -24.93 -0.04 6.51
N ALA A 59 -25.66 0.93 7.05
CA ALA A 59 -25.69 2.29 6.51
C ALA A 59 -24.31 2.95 6.64
N SER A 60 -23.65 2.78 7.79
CA SER A 60 -22.27 3.24 8.03
C SER A 60 -21.23 2.55 7.14
N VAL A 61 -21.44 1.28 6.77
CA VAL A 61 -20.57 0.59 5.79
C VAL A 61 -20.79 1.15 4.39
N ALA A 62 -22.04 1.35 3.99
CA ALA A 62 -22.41 1.93 2.70
C ALA A 62 -21.87 3.36 2.55
N ALA A 63 -21.99 4.19 3.59
CA ALA A 63 -21.44 5.54 3.62
C ALA A 63 -19.92 5.56 3.40
N ARG A 64 -19.18 4.68 4.08
CA ARG A 64 -17.72 4.54 3.88
C ARG A 64 -17.38 4.05 2.46
N ALA A 65 -18.18 3.15 1.90
CA ALA A 65 -17.99 2.69 0.53
C ALA A 65 -18.25 3.80 -0.50
N ALA A 66 -19.32 4.60 -0.30
CA ALA A 66 -19.63 5.76 -1.11
C ALA A 66 -18.50 6.82 -1.03
N GLU A 67 -17.98 7.08 0.15
CA GLU A 67 -16.88 8.02 0.36
C GLU A 67 -15.60 7.57 -0.35
N ARG A 68 -15.24 6.28 -0.26
CA ARG A 68 -14.13 5.72 -1.04
C ARG A 68 -14.35 5.83 -2.55
N LYS A 69 -15.58 5.65 -3.02
CA LYS A 69 -15.94 5.80 -4.44
C LYS A 69 -15.77 7.25 -4.89
N LYS A 70 -16.20 8.23 -4.09
CA LYS A 70 -15.99 9.66 -4.35
C LYS A 70 -14.50 10.01 -4.38
N SER A 71 -13.74 9.58 -3.38
CA SER A 71 -12.28 9.78 -3.30
C SER A 71 -11.56 9.21 -4.51
N ARG A 72 -11.91 7.99 -4.95
CA ARG A 72 -11.33 7.37 -6.16
C ARG A 72 -11.64 8.17 -7.42
N ARG A 73 -12.90 8.61 -7.58
CA ARG A 73 -13.30 9.45 -8.73
C ARG A 73 -12.53 10.77 -8.75
N LEU A 74 -12.39 11.42 -7.60
CA LEU A 74 -11.61 12.65 -7.47
C LEU A 74 -10.15 12.43 -7.85
N SER A 75 -9.52 11.36 -7.35
CA SER A 75 -8.13 11.03 -7.69
C SER A 75 -7.93 10.74 -9.19
N ALA A 76 -8.93 10.14 -9.85
CA ALA A 76 -8.88 9.91 -11.29
C ALA A 76 -9.01 11.24 -12.04
N LYS A 77 -9.98 12.09 -11.66
CA LYS A 77 -10.17 13.44 -12.22
C LYS A 77 -8.85 14.21 -12.13
N THR A 78 -8.26 14.33 -10.94
CA THR A 78 -7.02 15.09 -10.72
C THR A 78 -5.84 14.57 -11.52
N TYR A 79 -5.69 13.25 -11.63
CA TYR A 79 -4.65 12.65 -12.46
C TYR A 79 -4.75 13.10 -13.92
N TYR A 80 -5.95 13.02 -14.51
CA TYR A 80 -6.16 13.39 -15.91
C TYR A 80 -6.05 14.90 -16.14
N TYR A 81 -6.55 15.75 -15.23
CA TYR A 81 -6.40 17.20 -15.34
C TYR A 81 -4.93 17.64 -15.25
N ARG A 82 -4.16 17.12 -14.29
CA ARG A 82 -2.72 17.37 -14.20
C ARG A 82 -2.02 17.01 -15.51
N LYS A 83 -2.34 15.84 -16.07
CA LYS A 83 -1.77 15.37 -17.34
C LYS A 83 -2.16 16.26 -18.52
N LYS A 84 -3.42 16.72 -18.59
CA LYS A 84 -3.90 17.63 -19.64
C LYS A 84 -3.18 18.99 -19.62
N LEU A 85 -2.88 19.49 -18.42
CA LEU A 85 -2.15 20.75 -18.24
C LEU A 85 -0.62 20.58 -18.31
N SER A 86 -0.14 19.35 -18.54
CA SER A 86 1.30 19.01 -18.58
C SER A 86 2.09 19.46 -17.34
N ILE A 87 1.42 19.54 -16.19
CA ILE A 87 2.04 19.98 -14.94
C ILE A 87 2.87 18.82 -14.36
N PRO A 88 4.16 19.03 -14.02
CA PRO A 88 4.98 18.05 -13.31
C PRO A 88 4.34 17.61 -11.99
N LEU A 89 4.63 16.38 -11.53
CA LEU A 89 4.01 15.87 -10.30
C LEU A 89 4.41 16.69 -9.06
N ASP A 90 5.64 17.15 -8.99
CA ASP A 90 6.14 17.90 -7.84
C ASP A 90 5.50 19.29 -7.77
N ASP A 91 5.39 19.99 -8.90
CA ASP A 91 4.65 21.26 -8.98
C ASP A 91 3.18 21.09 -8.59
N TRP A 92 2.54 20.01 -9.05
CA TRP A 92 1.16 19.70 -8.67
C TRP A 92 1.01 19.47 -7.16
N ARG A 93 2.00 18.83 -6.51
CA ARG A 93 2.01 18.62 -5.05
C ARG A 93 2.28 19.92 -4.30
N SER A 94 3.13 20.79 -4.83
CA SER A 94 3.41 22.12 -4.28
C SER A 94 2.20 23.05 -4.35
N MET A 95 1.41 22.98 -5.44
CA MET A 95 0.16 23.74 -5.59
C MET A 95 -0.96 23.26 -4.64
N PHE A 96 -0.98 21.96 -4.33
CA PHE A 96 -2.01 21.35 -3.48
C PHE A 96 -1.37 20.59 -2.30
N PRO A 97 -0.73 21.29 -1.34
CA PRO A 97 -0.07 20.67 -0.20
C PRO A 97 -1.09 19.99 0.75
N HIS A 98 -2.35 20.41 0.67
CA HIS A 98 -3.45 19.84 1.43
C HIS A 98 -4.54 19.30 0.51
N ALA A 99 -5.02 18.09 0.81
CA ALA A 99 -6.09 17.44 0.06
C ALA A 99 -7.37 18.30 -0.05
N ARG A 100 -7.62 19.20 0.91
CA ARG A 100 -8.77 20.13 0.91
C ARG A 100 -8.71 21.12 -0.26
N LEU A 101 -7.54 21.65 -0.60
CA LEU A 101 -7.36 22.61 -1.70
C LEU A 101 -7.63 21.93 -3.05
N LEU A 102 -7.20 20.68 -3.18
CA LEU A 102 -7.46 19.86 -4.36
C LEU A 102 -8.97 19.64 -4.57
N VAL A 103 -9.72 19.34 -3.50
CA VAL A 103 -11.18 19.19 -3.57
C VAL A 103 -11.85 20.49 -4.02
N GLN A 104 -11.46 21.63 -3.44
CA GLN A 104 -12.01 22.95 -3.82
C GLN A 104 -11.75 23.28 -5.29
N TYR A 105 -10.52 23.05 -5.77
CA TYR A 105 -10.16 23.27 -7.17
C TYR A 105 -11.00 22.39 -8.12
N ASN A 106 -11.17 21.10 -7.81
CA ASN A 106 -11.99 20.21 -8.64
C ASN A 106 -13.48 20.54 -8.66
N ASN A 107 -14.01 21.21 -7.63
CA ASN A 107 -15.40 21.64 -7.59
C ASN A 107 -15.63 22.92 -8.41
N ARG A 108 -14.57 23.65 -8.75
CA ARG A 108 -14.61 24.85 -9.61
C ARG A 108 -14.36 24.54 -11.10
N LEU A 109 -13.92 23.32 -11.41
CA LEU A 109 -13.67 22.80 -12.76
C LEU A 109 -14.83 21.95 -13.27
#